data_AF-C4FE57-F1
#
_entry.id   AF-C4FE57-F1
#
_cell.length_a   1.000
_cell.length_b   1.000
_cell.length_c   1.000
_cell.angle_alpha   90.00
_cell.angle_beta   90.00
_cell.angle_gamma   90.00
#
_symmetry.space_group_name_H-M   'P 1'
#
loop_
_entity.id
_entity.type
_entity.pdbx_description
1 polymer ?
#
loop_
_entity_poly.entity_id
_entity_poly.type
_entity_poly.pdbx_seq_one_letter_code
_entity_poly.pdbx_strand_id
1 'polypeptide(L)'
;MMFYDANRRGSRIAARILIALLIVAGGIGIAGRGQISSGELADIRAVIESAKSTRATAAASMDFAQGTMHANDFQSAITSTRQAVADYDQLAASASLTRFTSDSPFAQFVFTPRTTLLGTVDRLNNAANTMQTQTAALIDAMETSFANDFRTDGGHWMVQVDDPAAINELVSRYGKQRSYQTLQEHLDDLKSLYNLEQRVRQQVADSIASLHTEETNAAQIAVPTEAGAMDAAGWLGTAQSVASTLGVQVKQTSVYGCPGADDNGDDNADMVIGFFCGGSQASRNEVNMLTTHPEWPTVERSPLLVDYTKHELAHRSIMIVCGTTEPEIAANRTEAVTNSYAVQFLGASRERIAGSQQGLAAYAMDAQSDQIAQSIHNGTCA
;
A
#
# COMPACT_ATOMS: atom_id res chain seq x y z
N MET A 1 -6.87 -18.55 -8.49
CA MET A 1 -6.01 -18.36 -7.31
C MET A 1 -6.90 -17.64 -6.32
N MET A 2 -7.29 -18.26 -5.20
CA MET A 2 -8.25 -17.64 -4.28
C MET A 2 -7.74 -16.24 -3.93
N PHE A 3 -8.54 -15.22 -4.23
CA PHE A 3 -8.35 -13.88 -3.69
C PHE A 3 -8.13 -14.05 -2.19
N TYR A 4 -6.96 -13.63 -1.75
CA TYR A 4 -6.53 -13.79 -0.37
C TYR A 4 -7.51 -12.99 0.48
N ASP A 5 -8.48 -13.69 1.07
CA ASP A 5 -9.41 -13.13 2.04
C ASP A 5 -8.57 -12.59 3.20
N ALA A 6 -8.36 -11.28 3.20
CA ALA A 6 -7.61 -10.56 4.23
C ALA A 6 -8.22 -10.75 5.63
N ASN A 7 -9.45 -11.29 5.73
CA ASN A 7 -10.08 -11.64 7.00
C ASN A 7 -9.81 -13.08 7.48
N ARG A 8 -9.37 -14.01 6.63
CA ARG A 8 -9.33 -15.45 7.00
C ARG A 8 -8.04 -15.95 7.64
N ARG A 9 -6.98 -15.15 7.66
CA ARG A 9 -5.82 -15.40 8.53
C ARG A 9 -5.73 -14.28 9.52
N GLY A 10 -6.32 -14.51 10.69
CA GLY A 10 -6.19 -13.65 11.86
C GLY A 10 -4.73 -13.23 12.05
N SER A 11 -4.41 -12.05 11.53
CA SER A 11 -3.09 -11.48 11.69
C SER A 11 -3.04 -11.00 13.12
N ARG A 12 -2.12 -11.61 13.87
CA ARG A 12 -1.71 -11.21 15.21
C ARG A 12 -0.97 -9.86 15.12
N ILE A 13 -1.62 -8.85 14.55
CA ILE A 13 -1.14 -7.47 14.55
C ILE A 13 -1.25 -7.03 16.01
N ALA A 14 -0.11 -6.62 16.57
CA ALA A 14 0.10 -6.29 17.98
C ALA A 14 0.29 -7.48 18.95
N ALA A 15 1.43 -8.17 18.84
CA ALA A 15 2.02 -8.87 19.98
C ALA A 15 3.24 -8.10 20.48
N ARG A 16 2.95 -7.13 21.37
CA ARG A 16 3.81 -6.48 22.37
C ARG A 16 5.31 -6.58 22.12
N ILE A 17 5.90 -5.48 21.68
CA ILE A 17 7.34 -5.27 21.73
C ILE A 17 7.78 -5.43 23.17
N LEU A 18 8.50 -6.51 23.45
CA LEU A 18 9.35 -6.62 24.62
C LEU A 18 10.56 -5.72 24.35
N ILE A 19 10.35 -4.40 24.42
CA ILE A 19 11.46 -3.49 24.63
C ILE A 19 11.99 -3.94 25.99
N ALA A 20 13.13 -4.60 26.00
CA ALA A 20 13.86 -4.80 27.24
C ALA A 20 14.04 -3.41 27.84
N LEU A 21 13.30 -3.13 28.91
CA LEU A 21 13.38 -1.93 29.76
C LEU A 21 14.76 -1.93 30.43
N LEU A 22 15.81 -1.81 29.62
CA LEU A 22 17.21 -1.74 30.04
C LEU A 22 17.60 -0.30 30.33
N ILE A 23 16.73 0.39 31.07
CA ILE A 23 17.15 1.43 31.98
C ILE A 23 16.75 0.95 33.37
N VAL A 24 17.63 0.10 33.91
CA VAL A 24 17.75 -0.31 35.32
C VAL A 24 16.45 -0.12 36.12
N ALA A 25 15.52 -1.08 36.01
CA ALA A 25 14.41 -1.21 36.96
C ALA A 25 14.88 -1.58 38.38
N GLY A 26 16.20 -1.71 38.60
CA GLY A 26 16.77 -1.66 39.93
C GLY A 26 16.74 -0.23 40.42
N GLY A 27 15.71 0.16 41.16
CA GLY A 27 15.82 1.31 42.06
C GLY A 27 17.18 1.18 42.74
N ILE A 28 18.05 2.18 42.56
CA ILE A 28 19.44 2.06 42.99
C ILE A 28 19.34 1.64 44.46
N GLY A 29 19.75 0.41 44.76
CA GLY A 29 19.60 -0.21 46.07
C GLY A 29 20.63 0.39 47.01
N ILE A 30 20.51 1.69 47.28
CA ILE A 30 21.51 2.47 47.97
C ILE A 30 21.25 2.39 49.47
N ALA A 31 21.56 1.23 50.05
CA ALA A 31 21.64 1.09 51.49
C ALA A 31 23.03 1.52 51.96
N GLY A 32 23.23 2.81 52.31
CA GLY A 32 24.47 3.25 52.96
C GLY A 32 24.57 4.75 53.23
N ARG A 33 25.15 5.11 54.39
CA ARG A 33 25.60 6.49 54.71
C ARG A 33 27.07 6.63 54.27
N GLY A 34 27.38 7.45 53.25
CA GLY A 34 28.76 7.64 52.74
C GLY A 34 28.87 8.35 51.38
N GLN A 35 30.09 8.43 50.82
CA GLN A 35 30.39 8.85 49.43
C GLN A 35 29.81 7.82 48.42
N ILE A 36 29.62 8.24 47.16
CA ILE A 36 29.14 7.36 46.10
C ILE A 36 30.26 6.40 45.68
N SER A 37 29.94 5.11 45.61
CA SER A 37 30.87 4.07 45.18
C SER A 37 31.15 4.13 43.68
N SER A 38 32.27 3.54 43.26
CA SER A 38 32.63 3.42 41.84
C SER A 38 31.60 2.60 41.03
N GLY A 39 30.92 1.64 41.66
CA GLY A 39 29.86 0.84 41.04
C GLY A 39 28.61 1.66 40.76
N GLU A 40 28.11 2.40 41.76
CA GLU A 40 26.98 3.33 41.58
C GLU A 40 27.28 4.38 40.49
N LEU A 41 28.54 4.84 40.40
CA LEU A 41 28.96 5.80 39.38
C LEU A 41 28.97 5.20 37.96
N ALA A 42 29.34 3.92 37.83
CA ALA A 42 29.30 3.19 36.57
C ALA A 42 27.86 2.98 36.08
N ASP A 43 26.93 2.64 36.98
CA ASP A 43 25.51 2.47 36.67
C ASP A 43 24.88 3.78 36.19
N ILE A 44 25.17 4.90 36.87
CA ILE A 44 24.71 6.24 36.46
C ILE A 44 25.25 6.60 35.07
N ARG A 45 26.53 6.30 34.79
CA ARG A 45 27.12 6.53 33.45
C ARG A 45 26.43 5.68 32.38
N ALA A 46 26.09 4.43 32.66
CA ALA A 46 25.38 3.56 31.74
C ALA A 46 23.95 4.06 31.42
N VAL A 47 23.22 4.54 32.43
CA VAL A 47 21.88 5.15 32.24
C VAL A 47 21.96 6.39 31.33
N ILE A 48 22.94 7.26 31.57
CA ILE A 48 23.15 8.47 30.75
C ILE A 48 23.49 8.09 29.30
N GLU A 49 24.34 7.09 29.09
CA GLU A 49 24.74 6.66 27.76
C GLU A 49 23.58 6.01 26.99
N SER A 50 22.80 5.16 27.65
CA SER A 50 21.56 4.59 27.07
C SER A 50 20.56 5.69 26.68
N ALA A 51 20.38 6.69 27.54
CA ALA A 51 19.48 7.80 27.27
C ALA A 51 19.94 8.69 26.09
N LYS A 52 21.25 8.87 25.86
CA LYS A 52 21.76 9.55 24.65
C LYS A 52 21.37 8.81 23.37
N SER A 53 21.51 7.49 23.35
CA SER A 53 21.12 6.65 22.22
C SER A 53 19.61 6.75 21.94
N THR A 54 18.79 6.67 22.99
CA THR A 54 17.34 6.87 22.89
C THR A 54 16.98 8.27 22.39
N ARG A 55 17.66 9.32 22.87
CA ARG A 55 17.46 10.70 22.39
C ARG A 55 17.75 10.84 20.89
N ALA A 56 18.85 10.24 20.42
CA ALA A 56 19.19 10.25 19.00
C ALA A 56 18.12 9.52 18.17
N THR A 57 17.65 8.37 18.66
CA THR A 57 16.55 7.62 18.02
C THR A 57 15.26 8.44 18.01
N ALA A 58 14.92 9.12 19.11
CA ALA A 58 13.74 9.98 19.22
C ALA A 58 13.75 11.10 18.17
N ALA A 59 14.89 11.78 18.01
CA ALA A 59 15.07 12.79 16.97
C ALA A 59 14.88 12.19 15.56
N ALA A 60 15.57 11.08 15.27
CA ALA A 60 15.46 10.41 13.98
C ALA A 60 14.05 9.88 13.68
N SER A 61 13.32 9.41 14.68
CA SER A 61 11.92 8.98 14.55
C SER A 61 10.99 10.15 14.23
N MET A 62 11.17 11.30 14.89
CA MET A 62 10.39 12.51 14.59
C MET A 62 10.67 13.02 13.18
N ASP A 63 11.94 13.12 12.78
CA ASP A 63 12.33 13.57 11.44
C ASP A 63 11.77 12.63 10.36
N PHE A 64 11.87 11.32 10.58
CA PHE A 64 11.31 10.31 9.68
C PHE A 64 9.79 10.41 9.59
N ALA A 65 9.08 10.47 10.74
CA ALA A 65 7.63 10.61 10.78
C ALA A 65 7.16 11.86 9.99
N GLN A 66 7.84 12.99 10.15
CA GLN A 66 7.56 14.23 9.43
C GLN A 66 7.83 14.15 7.93
N GLY A 67 8.76 13.31 7.50
CA GLY A 67 9.11 13.09 6.10
C GLY A 67 8.20 12.09 5.37
N THR A 68 7.23 11.49 6.06
CA THR A 68 6.31 10.51 5.46
C THR A 68 5.03 11.16 4.96
N MET A 69 4.29 10.46 4.09
CA MET A 69 2.97 10.89 3.62
C MET A 69 1.91 10.98 4.75
N HIS A 70 2.16 10.34 5.89
CA HIS A 70 1.30 10.33 7.08
C HIS A 70 1.73 11.33 8.15
N ALA A 71 2.56 12.33 7.80
CA ALA A 71 3.09 13.28 8.77
C ALA A 71 2.01 13.97 9.63
N ASN A 72 0.80 14.17 9.09
CA ASN A 72 -0.33 14.74 9.82
C ASN A 72 -0.88 13.80 10.91
N ASP A 73 -0.90 12.49 10.66
CA ASP A 73 -1.41 11.49 11.60
C ASP A 73 -0.52 11.37 12.85
N PHE A 74 0.76 11.72 12.71
CA PHE A 74 1.76 11.58 13.77
C PHE A 74 1.97 12.84 14.61
N GLN A 75 1.30 13.97 14.32
CA GLN A 75 1.59 15.26 14.98
C GLN A 75 1.50 15.22 16.50
N SER A 76 0.50 14.53 17.04
CA SER A 76 0.34 14.35 18.49
C SER A 76 1.50 13.56 19.10
N ALA A 77 1.89 12.44 18.49
CA ALA A 77 2.98 11.59 18.97
C ALA A 77 4.35 12.29 18.82
N ILE A 78 4.57 13.02 17.74
CA ILE A 78 5.75 13.87 17.53
C ILE A 78 5.84 14.93 18.63
N THR A 79 4.72 15.60 18.95
CA THR A 79 4.70 16.65 19.98
C THR A 79 5.04 16.10 21.37
N SER A 80 4.43 14.96 21.74
CA SER A 80 4.73 14.29 23.01
C SER A 80 6.19 13.82 23.10
N THR A 81 6.73 13.27 22.01
CA THR A 81 8.14 12.85 21.94
C THR A 81 9.08 14.04 22.07
N ARG A 82 8.78 15.14 21.37
CA ARG A 82 9.56 16.38 21.43
C ARG A 82 9.60 16.96 22.85
N GLN A 83 8.46 16.97 23.55
CA GLN A 83 8.41 17.43 24.94
C GLN A 83 9.27 16.54 25.85
N ALA A 84 9.17 15.22 25.71
CA ALA A 84 9.95 14.30 26.53
C ALA A 84 11.47 14.42 26.29
N VAL A 85 11.89 14.67 25.04
CA VAL A 85 13.29 14.99 24.71
C VAL A 85 13.72 16.31 25.36
N ALA A 86 12.89 17.35 25.31
CA ALA A 86 13.20 18.65 25.92
C ALA A 86 13.33 18.56 27.45
N ASP A 87 12.43 17.82 28.11
CA ASP A 87 12.48 17.59 29.56
C ASP A 87 13.76 16.84 29.96
N TYR A 88 14.14 15.81 29.19
CA TYR A 88 15.40 15.10 29.38
C TYR A 88 16.61 16.01 29.18
N ASP A 89 16.66 16.76 28.08
CA ASP A 89 17.78 17.65 27.74
C ASP A 89 17.98 18.74 28.81
N GLN A 90 16.89 19.30 29.36
CA GLN A 90 16.95 20.28 30.44
C GLN A 90 17.59 19.69 31.72
N LEU A 91 17.23 18.45 32.07
CA LEU A 91 17.78 17.75 33.24
C LEU A 91 19.23 17.31 33.02
N ALA A 92 19.55 16.81 31.82
CA ALA A 92 20.89 16.39 31.44
C ALA A 92 21.88 17.57 31.41
N ALA A 93 21.43 18.75 31.02
CA ALA A 93 22.22 19.99 31.04
C ALA A 93 22.40 20.60 32.44
N SER A 94 21.77 20.03 33.48
CA SER A 94 21.89 20.59 34.83
C SER A 94 23.33 20.57 35.34
N ALA A 95 23.75 21.68 35.94
CA ALA A 95 25.12 21.88 36.44
C ALA A 95 25.55 20.83 37.48
N SER A 96 24.59 20.18 38.15
CA SER A 96 24.81 19.13 39.14
C SER A 96 25.26 17.82 38.48
N LEU A 97 24.66 17.46 37.34
CA LEU A 97 24.96 16.25 36.59
C LEU A 97 26.27 16.38 35.80
N THR A 98 26.47 17.51 35.12
CA THR A 98 27.70 17.79 34.35
C THR A 98 28.95 17.82 35.22
N ARG A 99 28.87 18.32 36.46
CA ARG A 99 29.99 18.24 37.42
C ARG A 99 30.27 16.80 37.87
N PHE A 100 29.22 16.01 38.08
CA PHE A 100 29.32 14.66 38.61
C PHE A 100 29.84 13.64 37.59
N THR A 101 29.47 13.79 36.32
CA THR A 101 29.93 12.92 35.23
C THR A 101 31.31 13.29 34.71
N SER A 102 31.86 14.45 35.11
CA SER A 102 33.19 14.89 34.70
C SER A 102 34.29 13.96 35.24
N ASP A 103 35.36 13.77 34.46
CA ASP A 103 36.52 12.95 34.85
C ASP A 103 37.46 13.70 35.82
N SER A 104 37.10 14.91 36.25
CA SER A 104 37.89 15.67 37.22
C SER A 104 37.56 15.20 38.64
N PRO A 105 38.55 14.63 39.38
CA PRO A 105 38.34 14.25 40.78
C PRO A 105 37.96 15.45 41.66
N PHE A 106 38.35 16.66 41.25
CA PHE A 106 38.07 17.90 41.97
C PHE A 106 36.62 18.38 41.77
N ALA A 107 36.06 18.19 40.57
CA ALA A 107 34.67 18.52 40.27
C ALA A 107 33.67 17.57 40.96
N GLN A 108 34.09 16.31 41.20
CA GLN A 108 33.34 15.33 41.99
C GLN A 108 33.39 15.60 43.51
N PHE A 109 34.32 16.44 43.98
CA PHE A 109 34.57 16.72 45.41
C PHE A 109 33.72 17.88 45.98
N VAL A 110 33.10 18.71 45.14
CA VAL A 110 32.29 19.85 45.60
C VAL A 110 30.93 19.34 46.12
N PHE A 111 30.74 19.43 47.43
CA PHE A 111 29.62 18.93 48.25
C PHE A 111 28.22 19.21 47.69
N THR A 112 27.77 18.44 46.70
CA THR A 112 26.33 18.29 46.43
C THR A 112 25.81 17.25 47.42
N PRO A 113 24.83 17.57 48.29
CA PRO A 113 24.29 16.59 49.23
C PRO A 113 23.84 15.32 48.48
N ARG A 114 24.22 14.13 48.98
CA ARG A 114 23.88 12.84 48.35
C ARG A 114 22.40 12.75 47.98
N THR A 115 21.52 13.19 48.88
CA THR A 115 20.05 13.23 48.66
C THR A 115 19.64 14.09 47.47
N THR A 116 20.28 15.24 47.27
CA THR A 116 20.04 16.13 46.12
C THR A 116 20.52 15.50 44.82
N LEU A 117 21.66 14.79 44.85
CA LEU A 117 22.16 14.09 43.68
C LEU A 117 21.26 12.92 43.29
N LEU A 118 20.89 12.08 44.26
CA LEU A 118 19.98 10.95 44.02
C LEU A 118 18.64 11.40 43.47
N GLY A 119 18.03 12.44 44.06
CA GLY A 119 16.80 13.01 43.52
C GLY A 119 16.95 13.66 42.14
N THR A 120 18.17 13.98 41.69
CA THR A 120 18.43 14.47 40.33
C THR A 120 18.61 13.31 39.35
N VAL A 121 19.32 12.26 39.75
CA VAL A 121 19.46 11.01 38.98
C VAL A 121 18.09 10.34 38.79
N ASP A 122 17.26 10.27 39.82
CA ASP A 122 15.91 9.71 39.74
C ASP A 122 15.03 10.47 38.76
N ARG A 123 15.08 11.81 38.79
CA ARG A 123 14.36 12.66 37.83
C ARG A 123 14.85 12.46 36.41
N LEU A 124 16.17 12.38 36.20
CA LEU A 124 16.76 12.10 34.90
C LEU A 124 16.34 10.72 34.38
N ASN A 125 16.36 9.71 35.26
CA ASN A 125 15.94 8.35 34.94
C ASN A 125 14.46 8.31 34.51
N ASN A 126 13.58 8.99 35.25
CA ASN A 126 12.18 9.11 34.91
C ASN A 126 11.95 9.86 33.58
N ALA A 127 12.72 10.92 33.31
CA ALA A 127 12.65 11.63 32.04
C ALA A 127 13.16 10.77 30.88
N ALA A 128 14.24 10.02 31.06
CA ALA A 128 14.76 9.07 30.08
C ALA A 128 13.74 7.96 29.77
N ASN A 129 13.10 7.40 30.80
CA ASN A 129 12.01 6.42 30.65
C ASN A 129 10.82 7.01 29.90
N THR A 130 10.46 8.27 30.20
CA THR A 130 9.37 8.98 29.50
C THR A 130 9.72 9.18 28.03
N MET A 131 10.92 9.67 27.72
CA MET A 131 11.43 9.83 26.35
C MET A 131 11.42 8.49 25.60
N GLN A 132 11.90 7.41 26.22
CA GLN A 132 11.86 6.08 25.63
C GLN A 132 10.43 5.63 25.34
N THR A 133 9.51 5.82 26.29
CA THR A 133 8.09 5.47 26.13
C THR A 133 7.44 6.25 25.00
N GLN A 134 7.67 7.57 24.92
CA GLN A 134 7.09 8.39 23.85
C GLN A 134 7.70 8.05 22.48
N THR A 135 9.01 7.77 22.43
CA THR A 135 9.68 7.33 21.19
C THR A 135 9.12 6.00 20.70
N ALA A 136 8.92 5.03 21.60
CA ALA A 136 8.28 3.76 21.27
C ALA A 136 6.86 3.97 20.74
N ALA A 137 6.07 4.80 21.41
CA ALA A 137 4.70 5.11 20.98
C ALA A 137 4.65 5.78 19.58
N LEU A 138 5.62 6.65 19.27
CA LEU A 138 5.73 7.24 17.92
C LEU A 138 6.07 6.19 16.87
N ILE A 139 7.01 5.28 17.15
CA ILE A 139 7.36 4.20 16.20
C ILE A 139 6.18 3.24 16.01
N ASP A 140 5.48 2.88 17.09
CA ASP A 140 4.28 2.03 17.03
C ASP A 140 3.14 2.68 16.23
N ALA A 141 2.97 4.00 16.36
CA ALA A 141 1.98 4.75 15.58
C ALA A 141 2.31 4.71 14.07
N MET A 142 3.59 4.89 13.71
CA MET A 142 4.04 4.77 12.32
C MET A 142 3.85 3.35 11.78
N GLU A 143 4.24 2.33 12.53
CA GLU A 143 4.05 0.93 12.11
C GLU A 143 2.57 0.60 11.90
N THR A 144 1.71 1.08 12.80
CA THR A 144 0.25 0.88 12.70
C THR A 144 -0.31 1.55 11.45
N SER A 145 0.12 2.78 11.15
CA SER A 145 -0.31 3.51 9.96
C SER A 145 0.12 2.79 8.68
N PHE A 146 1.41 2.44 8.54
CA PHE A 146 1.89 1.78 7.31
C PHE A 146 1.29 0.37 7.12
N ALA A 147 1.05 -0.35 8.23
CA ALA A 147 0.36 -1.64 8.17
C ALA A 147 -1.12 -1.50 7.78
N ASN A 148 -1.79 -0.42 8.19
CA ASN A 148 -3.17 -0.14 7.79
C ASN A 148 -3.27 0.24 6.32
N ASP A 149 -2.35 1.04 5.81
CA ASP A 149 -2.25 1.36 4.39
C ASP A 149 -2.07 0.09 3.56
N PHE A 150 -1.10 -0.75 3.93
CA PHE A 150 -0.90 -2.03 3.26
C PHE A 150 -2.11 -2.97 3.37
N ARG A 151 -2.83 -2.97 4.49
CA ARG A 151 -4.04 -3.79 4.65
C ARG A 151 -5.19 -3.32 3.76
N THR A 152 -5.29 -2.01 3.54
CA THR A 152 -6.33 -1.40 2.71
C THR A 152 -6.00 -1.58 1.24
N ASP A 153 -4.76 -1.26 0.84
CA ASP A 153 -4.40 -1.12 -0.57
C ASP A 153 -3.54 -2.26 -1.12
N GLY A 154 -2.94 -3.10 -0.25
CA GLY A 154 -1.98 -4.11 -0.68
C GLY A 154 -2.55 -5.16 -1.64
N GLY A 155 -3.84 -5.49 -1.48
CA GLY A 155 -4.55 -6.36 -2.43
C GLY A 155 -4.72 -5.71 -3.81
N HIS A 156 -4.97 -4.40 -3.86
CA HIS A 156 -5.05 -3.64 -5.10
C HIS A 156 -3.69 -3.58 -5.78
N TRP A 157 -2.62 -3.21 -5.06
CA TRP A 157 -1.28 -3.11 -5.66
C TRP A 157 -0.84 -4.40 -6.38
N MET A 158 -1.21 -5.58 -5.84
CA MET A 158 -0.89 -6.87 -6.47
C MET A 158 -1.44 -7.04 -7.88
N VAL A 159 -2.57 -6.41 -8.19
CA VAL A 159 -3.17 -6.48 -9.54
C VAL A 159 -2.70 -5.36 -10.46
N GLN A 160 -2.15 -4.28 -9.89
CA GLN A 160 -1.73 -3.08 -10.61
C GLN A 160 -0.27 -3.14 -11.09
N VAL A 161 0.58 -3.92 -10.43
CA VAL A 161 1.99 -4.10 -10.84
C VAL A 161 2.20 -5.34 -11.71
N ASP A 162 3.18 -5.26 -12.59
CA ASP A 162 3.64 -6.40 -13.41
C ASP A 162 4.63 -7.30 -12.67
N ASP A 163 5.58 -6.71 -11.92
CA ASP A 163 6.53 -7.44 -11.06
C ASP A 163 6.06 -7.42 -9.60
N PRO A 164 5.56 -8.55 -9.07
CA PRO A 164 5.06 -8.60 -7.71
C PRO A 164 6.17 -8.75 -6.66
N ALA A 165 7.47 -8.74 -7.03
CA ALA A 165 8.57 -9.00 -6.09
C ALA A 165 8.55 -8.08 -4.85
N ALA A 166 8.40 -6.77 -5.07
CA ALA A 166 8.36 -5.79 -3.97
C ALA A 166 7.12 -5.97 -3.07
N ILE A 167 5.97 -6.27 -3.67
CA ILE A 167 4.74 -6.52 -2.92
C ILE A 167 4.82 -7.83 -2.14
N ASN A 168 5.36 -8.88 -2.73
CA ASN A 168 5.59 -10.16 -2.05
C ASN A 168 6.54 -9.99 -0.84
N GLU A 169 7.52 -9.10 -0.94
CA GLU A 169 8.37 -8.74 0.19
C GLU A 169 7.56 -8.02 1.29
N LEU A 170 6.68 -7.06 0.95
CA LEU A 170 5.79 -6.42 1.93
C LEU A 170 4.87 -7.44 2.61
N VAL A 171 4.23 -8.33 1.84
CA VAL A 171 3.40 -9.43 2.36
C VAL A 171 4.20 -10.28 3.35
N SER A 172 5.45 -10.62 3.00
CA SER A 172 6.32 -11.45 3.84
C SER A 172 6.71 -10.76 5.15
N ARG A 173 6.92 -9.43 5.12
CA ARG A 173 7.33 -8.65 6.28
C ARG A 173 6.16 -8.30 7.20
N TYR A 174 5.03 -7.86 6.66
CA TYR A 174 3.81 -7.61 7.45
C TYR A 174 3.16 -8.90 7.96
N GLY A 175 3.38 -10.04 7.29
CA GLY A 175 2.86 -11.35 7.68
C GLY A 175 3.61 -12.06 8.81
N LYS A 176 4.70 -11.48 9.35
CA LYS A 176 5.54 -12.10 10.39
C LYS A 176 5.55 -11.30 11.68
N GLN A 177 5.68 -12.02 12.79
CA GLN A 177 6.02 -11.40 14.07
C GLN A 177 7.47 -10.92 14.02
N ARG A 178 7.69 -9.63 14.27
CA ARG A 178 9.01 -9.00 14.32
C ARG A 178 9.34 -8.62 15.77
N SER A 179 10.61 -8.69 16.13
CA SER A 179 11.11 -8.32 17.45
C SER A 179 12.45 -7.62 17.31
N TYR A 180 12.63 -6.52 18.03
CA TYR A 180 13.82 -5.67 17.95
C TYR A 180 14.49 -5.61 19.32
N GLN A 181 15.82 -5.56 19.33
CA GLN A 181 16.58 -5.39 20.57
C GLN A 181 16.62 -3.93 21.00
N THR A 182 16.55 -3.00 20.05
CA THR A 182 16.61 -1.56 20.30
C THR A 182 15.55 -0.79 19.52
N LEU A 183 15.23 0.42 19.98
CA LEU A 183 14.38 1.36 19.24
C LEU A 183 14.99 1.75 17.89
N GLN A 184 16.33 1.80 17.80
CA GLN A 184 17.05 2.12 16.58
C GLN A 184 16.83 1.03 15.52
N GLU A 185 16.96 -0.25 15.89
CA GLU A 185 16.68 -1.37 14.99
C GLU A 185 15.22 -1.36 14.50
N HIS A 186 14.27 -1.05 15.38
CA HIS A 186 12.87 -0.92 15.02
C HIS A 186 12.63 0.21 14.02
N LEU A 187 13.22 1.38 14.26
CA LEU A 187 13.14 2.53 13.35
C LEU A 187 13.77 2.21 11.99
N ASP A 188 14.91 1.52 11.95
CA ASP A 188 15.59 1.19 10.69
C ASP A 188 14.80 0.17 9.86
N ASP A 189 14.21 -0.83 10.51
CA ASP A 189 13.30 -1.77 9.84
C ASP A 189 12.06 -1.06 9.29
N LEU A 190 11.50 -0.12 10.05
CA LEU A 190 10.36 0.68 9.64
C LEU A 190 10.68 1.62 8.46
N LYS A 191 11.84 2.26 8.45
CA LYS A 191 12.33 3.04 7.29
C LYS A 191 12.44 2.16 6.04
N SER A 192 12.97 0.94 6.22
CA SER A 192 13.07 -0.04 5.14
C SER A 192 11.68 -0.45 4.61
N LEU A 193 10.70 -0.67 5.49
CA LEU A 193 9.31 -0.95 5.09
C LEU A 193 8.72 0.21 4.28
N TYR A 194 8.83 1.43 4.79
CA TYR A 194 8.29 2.60 4.14
C TYR A 194 8.90 2.81 2.75
N ASN A 195 10.22 2.67 2.62
CA ASN A 195 10.89 2.76 1.32
C ASN A 195 10.43 1.66 0.35
N LEU A 196 10.17 0.45 0.83
CA LEU A 196 9.62 -0.63 0.02
C LEU A 196 8.20 -0.32 -0.44
N GLU A 197 7.36 0.23 0.43
CA GLU A 197 6.02 0.70 0.08
C GLU A 197 6.04 1.83 -0.95
N GLN A 198 6.92 2.82 -0.80
CA GLN A 198 7.09 3.90 -1.79
C GLN A 198 7.54 3.37 -3.15
N ARG A 199 8.41 2.34 -3.18
CA ARG A 199 8.76 1.66 -4.43
C ARG A 199 7.55 0.99 -5.09
N VAL A 200 6.69 0.35 -4.31
CA VAL A 200 5.44 -0.25 -4.84
C VAL A 200 4.52 0.84 -5.39
N ARG A 201 4.31 1.93 -4.66
CA ARG A 201 3.49 3.06 -5.14
C ARG A 201 4.03 3.66 -6.43
N GLN A 202 5.36 3.78 -6.57
CA GLN A 202 5.99 4.20 -7.82
C GLN A 202 5.74 3.18 -8.95
N GLN A 203 5.89 1.88 -8.69
CA GLN A 203 5.59 0.84 -9.69
C GLN A 203 4.12 0.88 -10.14
N VAL A 204 3.18 1.13 -9.23
CA VAL A 204 1.76 1.32 -9.58
C VAL A 204 1.59 2.54 -10.49
N ALA A 205 2.19 3.68 -10.13
CA ALA A 205 2.13 4.90 -10.95
C ALA A 205 2.73 4.69 -12.35
N ASP A 206 3.88 4.00 -12.44
CA ASP A 206 4.53 3.68 -13.70
C ASP A 206 3.67 2.72 -14.55
N SER A 207 3.03 1.73 -13.91
CA SER A 207 2.14 0.77 -14.59
C SER A 207 0.90 1.46 -15.15
N ILE A 208 0.29 2.39 -14.41
CA ILE A 208 -0.85 3.19 -14.88
C ILE A 208 -0.43 4.14 -16.02
N ALA A 209 0.72 4.79 -15.92
CA ALA A 209 1.22 5.65 -16.99
C ALA A 209 1.52 4.87 -18.28
N SER A 210 2.11 3.67 -18.14
CA SER A 210 2.33 2.76 -19.26
C SER A 210 1.01 2.31 -19.86
N LEU A 211 0.02 1.95 -19.03
CA LEU A 211 -1.32 1.57 -19.48
C LEU A 211 -1.95 2.66 -20.35
N HIS A 212 -1.98 3.92 -19.90
CA HIS A 212 -2.58 5.02 -20.67
C HIS A 212 -1.88 5.27 -22.02
N THR A 213 -0.58 5.03 -22.07
CA THR A 213 0.18 5.10 -23.32
C THR A 213 -0.29 4.00 -24.29
N GLU A 214 -0.44 2.78 -23.80
CA GLU A 214 -0.89 1.65 -24.62
C GLU A 214 -2.36 1.73 -25.01
N GLU A 215 -3.23 2.29 -24.16
CA GLU A 215 -4.61 2.60 -24.52
C GLU A 215 -4.69 3.57 -25.70
N THR A 216 -3.85 4.60 -25.67
CA THR A 216 -3.73 5.55 -26.78
C THR A 216 -3.29 4.84 -28.06
N ASN A 217 -2.29 3.94 -27.98
CA ASN A 217 -1.85 3.14 -29.12
C ASN A 217 -2.98 2.23 -29.66
N ALA A 218 -3.71 1.57 -28.77
CA ALA A 218 -4.86 0.73 -29.10
C ALA A 218 -5.96 1.52 -29.83
N ALA A 219 -6.22 2.75 -29.39
CA ALA A 219 -7.21 3.64 -29.99
C ALA A 219 -6.85 4.09 -31.41
N GLN A 220 -5.55 4.16 -31.75
CA GLN A 220 -5.09 4.53 -33.09
C GLN A 220 -5.20 3.40 -34.13
N ILE A 221 -5.46 2.16 -33.71
CA ILE A 221 -5.63 1.06 -34.65
C ILE A 221 -6.93 1.25 -35.42
N ALA A 222 -6.81 1.44 -36.73
CA ALA A 222 -7.94 1.65 -37.62
C ALA A 222 -8.83 0.40 -37.70
N VAL A 223 -10.13 0.59 -37.46
CA VAL A 223 -11.16 -0.46 -37.55
C VAL A 223 -12.09 -0.15 -38.72
N PRO A 224 -12.18 -1.02 -39.75
CA PRO A 224 -13.14 -0.83 -40.82
C PRO A 224 -14.57 -0.78 -40.29
N THR A 225 -15.45 -0.04 -40.95
CA THR A 225 -16.84 0.14 -40.49
C THR A 225 -17.81 -0.90 -41.06
N GLU A 226 -17.47 -1.52 -42.19
CA GLU A 226 -18.33 -2.48 -42.88
C GLU A 226 -18.03 -3.91 -42.41
N ALA A 227 -19.06 -4.67 -42.03
CA ALA A 227 -18.88 -6.05 -41.55
C ALA A 227 -18.13 -6.95 -42.57
N GLY A 228 -18.43 -6.81 -43.86
CA GLY A 228 -17.78 -7.58 -44.93
C GLY A 228 -16.38 -7.11 -45.33
N ALA A 229 -15.79 -6.12 -44.66
CA ALA A 229 -14.47 -5.58 -45.04
C ALA A 229 -13.32 -6.59 -44.85
N MET A 230 -13.50 -7.57 -43.96
CA MET A 230 -12.53 -8.62 -43.65
C MET A 230 -13.25 -9.97 -43.49
N ASP A 231 -12.51 -11.07 -43.66
CA ASP A 231 -12.99 -12.38 -43.22
C ASP A 231 -12.84 -12.53 -41.71
N ALA A 232 -13.32 -13.65 -41.16
CA ALA A 232 -13.29 -13.88 -39.71
C ALA A 232 -11.86 -13.87 -39.14
N ALA A 233 -10.88 -14.35 -39.90
CA ALA A 233 -9.47 -14.33 -39.49
C ALA A 233 -8.91 -12.90 -39.46
N GLY A 234 -9.27 -12.05 -40.41
CA GLY A 234 -8.88 -10.65 -40.45
C GLY A 234 -9.46 -9.84 -39.29
N TRP A 235 -10.73 -10.07 -38.95
CA TRP A 235 -11.34 -9.45 -37.76
C TRP A 235 -10.69 -9.89 -36.46
N LEU A 236 -10.44 -11.20 -36.30
CA LEU A 236 -9.73 -11.72 -35.12
C LEU A 236 -8.30 -11.18 -35.05
N GLY A 237 -7.59 -11.09 -36.19
CA GLY A 237 -6.26 -10.50 -36.27
C GLY A 237 -6.24 -9.02 -35.88
N THR A 238 -7.27 -8.26 -36.24
CA THR A 238 -7.43 -6.85 -35.83
C THR A 238 -7.71 -6.73 -34.33
N ALA A 239 -8.63 -7.55 -33.81
CA ALA A 239 -8.90 -7.62 -32.37
C ALA A 239 -7.65 -7.99 -31.56
N GLN A 240 -6.88 -8.98 -32.04
CA GLN A 240 -5.61 -9.37 -31.43
C GLN A 240 -4.55 -8.27 -31.52
N SER A 241 -4.51 -7.50 -32.62
CA SER A 241 -3.59 -6.37 -32.75
C SER A 241 -3.90 -5.30 -31.69
N VAL A 242 -5.18 -4.95 -31.49
CA VAL A 242 -5.63 -4.06 -30.41
C VAL A 242 -5.21 -4.60 -29.05
N ALA A 243 -5.59 -5.83 -28.71
CA ALA A 243 -5.27 -6.42 -27.41
C ALA A 243 -3.75 -6.51 -27.14
N SER A 244 -2.95 -6.77 -28.18
CA SER A 244 -1.50 -6.93 -28.04
C SER A 244 -0.76 -5.65 -27.63
N THR A 245 -1.32 -4.46 -27.94
CA THR A 245 -0.76 -3.19 -27.45
C THR A 245 -0.73 -3.13 -25.93
N LEU A 246 -1.76 -3.68 -25.27
CA LEU A 246 -1.85 -3.77 -23.81
C LEU A 246 -1.23 -5.06 -23.23
N GLY A 247 -0.50 -5.84 -24.05
CA GLY A 247 0.07 -7.13 -23.64
C GLY A 247 -0.96 -8.24 -23.43
N VAL A 248 -2.13 -8.13 -24.05
CA VAL A 248 -3.28 -9.06 -23.88
C VAL A 248 -3.48 -9.95 -25.11
N GLN A 249 -3.91 -11.20 -24.88
CA GLN A 249 -4.30 -12.13 -25.92
C GLN A 249 -5.82 -12.23 -26.04
N VAL A 250 -6.33 -12.29 -27.28
CA VAL A 250 -7.72 -12.60 -27.56
C VAL A 250 -7.85 -14.11 -27.74
N LYS A 251 -8.69 -14.73 -26.93
CA LYS A 251 -8.87 -16.18 -26.89
C LYS A 251 -10.30 -16.54 -27.23
N GLN A 252 -10.47 -17.39 -28.23
CA GLN A 252 -11.76 -18.00 -28.51
C GLN A 252 -11.99 -19.18 -27.56
N THR A 253 -13.15 -19.23 -26.92
CA THR A 253 -13.53 -20.27 -25.96
C THR A 253 -14.97 -20.73 -26.20
N SER A 254 -15.24 -22.00 -25.90
CA SER A 254 -16.60 -22.56 -25.89
C SER A 254 -17.19 -22.64 -24.48
N VAL A 255 -16.45 -22.19 -23.47
CA VAL A 255 -16.83 -22.26 -22.05
C VAL A 255 -16.77 -20.87 -21.46
N TYR A 256 -17.89 -20.45 -20.86
CA TYR A 256 -17.96 -19.26 -20.04
C TYR A 256 -17.52 -19.61 -18.61
N GLY A 257 -16.58 -18.84 -18.06
CA GLY A 257 -16.13 -18.98 -16.69
C GLY A 257 -14.71 -18.51 -16.45
N CYS A 258 -14.46 -17.93 -15.28
CA CYS A 258 -13.13 -17.51 -14.86
C CYS A 258 -12.42 -18.60 -14.04
N PRO A 259 -11.11 -18.84 -14.25
CA PRO A 259 -10.36 -19.85 -13.50
C PRO A 259 -10.44 -19.65 -11.98
N GLY A 260 -11.07 -20.60 -11.28
CA GLY A 260 -11.20 -20.59 -9.83
C GLY A 260 -12.37 -19.75 -9.28
N ALA A 261 -13.32 -19.35 -10.12
CA ALA A 261 -14.65 -18.98 -9.67
C ALA A 261 -15.43 -20.27 -9.34
N ASP A 262 -16.09 -20.31 -8.18
CA ASP A 262 -16.93 -21.45 -7.76
C ASP A 262 -18.26 -21.52 -8.53
N ASP A 263 -18.57 -20.50 -9.32
CA ASP A 263 -19.71 -20.48 -10.25
C ASP A 263 -19.31 -21.13 -11.58
N ASN A 264 -19.52 -22.44 -11.66
CA ASN A 264 -19.70 -23.09 -12.95
C ASN A 264 -20.96 -22.50 -13.60
N GLY A 265 -20.76 -21.77 -14.70
CA GLY A 265 -21.74 -20.86 -15.27
C GLY A 265 -22.96 -21.53 -15.85
N ASP A 266 -24.13 -21.24 -15.29
CA ASP A 266 -25.37 -21.86 -15.75
C ASP A 266 -26.56 -20.93 -16.02
N ASP A 267 -26.43 -19.58 -15.98
CA ASP A 267 -27.59 -18.72 -16.27
C ASP A 267 -27.39 -17.56 -17.27
N ASN A 268 -26.17 -17.26 -17.78
CA ASN A 268 -25.93 -16.06 -18.61
C ASN A 268 -25.07 -16.26 -19.89
N ALA A 269 -24.76 -17.49 -20.32
CA ALA A 269 -23.96 -17.72 -21.52
C ALA A 269 -24.61 -17.16 -22.82
N ASP A 270 -25.94 -17.00 -22.82
CA ASP A 270 -26.71 -16.41 -23.91
C ASP A 270 -26.64 -14.86 -23.96
N MET A 271 -26.04 -14.22 -22.96
CA MET A 271 -25.92 -12.76 -22.85
C MET A 271 -24.48 -12.23 -22.99
N VAL A 272 -23.48 -13.11 -22.89
CA VAL A 272 -22.06 -12.72 -22.74
C VAL A 272 -21.27 -13.23 -23.94
N ILE A 273 -20.94 -12.32 -24.85
CA ILE A 273 -20.16 -12.65 -26.06
C ILE A 273 -18.64 -12.56 -25.85
N GLY A 274 -18.21 -11.75 -24.89
CA GLY A 274 -16.83 -11.61 -24.46
C GLY A 274 -16.78 -11.50 -22.93
N PHE A 275 -15.67 -11.90 -22.31
CA PHE A 275 -15.46 -11.72 -20.88
C PHE A 275 -13.97 -11.61 -20.50
N PHE A 276 -13.72 -10.75 -19.51
CA PHE A 276 -12.43 -10.59 -18.83
C PHE A 276 -12.41 -11.23 -17.44
N CYS A 277 -11.26 -11.79 -17.04
CA CYS A 277 -11.08 -12.44 -15.74
C CYS A 277 -9.90 -11.86 -14.94
N GLY A 278 -10.19 -11.05 -13.92
CA GLY A 278 -9.18 -10.41 -13.07
C GLY A 278 -8.50 -11.31 -12.02
N GLY A 279 -8.96 -12.56 -11.84
CA GLY A 279 -8.61 -13.42 -10.70
C GLY A 279 -7.18 -13.97 -10.60
N SER A 280 -6.35 -13.82 -11.64
CA SER A 280 -4.94 -14.24 -11.63
C SER A 280 -4.14 -13.47 -12.67
N GLN A 281 -2.82 -13.34 -12.50
CA GLN A 281 -1.97 -12.66 -13.51
C GLN A 281 -2.05 -13.31 -14.90
N ALA A 282 -2.21 -14.64 -14.96
CA ALA A 282 -2.39 -15.35 -16.24
C ALA A 282 -3.73 -14.98 -16.92
N SER A 283 -4.83 -14.97 -16.16
CA SER A 283 -6.15 -14.60 -16.70
C SER A 283 -6.29 -13.10 -16.98
N ARG A 284 -5.50 -12.25 -16.31
CA ARG A 284 -5.44 -10.80 -16.54
C ARG A 284 -4.89 -10.42 -17.91
N ASN A 285 -4.18 -11.32 -18.59
CA ASN A 285 -3.61 -11.06 -19.92
C ASN A 285 -4.38 -11.81 -21.02
N GLU A 286 -5.63 -12.21 -20.74
CA GLU A 286 -6.53 -12.84 -21.69
C GLU A 286 -7.87 -12.09 -21.73
N VAL A 287 -8.38 -11.85 -22.94
CA VAL A 287 -9.78 -11.51 -23.22
C VAL A 287 -10.40 -12.70 -23.91
N ASN A 288 -11.51 -13.20 -23.37
CA ASN A 288 -12.15 -14.42 -23.86
C ASN A 288 -13.36 -14.07 -24.71
N MET A 289 -13.48 -14.69 -25.88
CA MET A 289 -14.59 -14.55 -26.82
C MET A 289 -15.36 -15.86 -26.89
N LEU A 290 -16.64 -15.82 -26.55
CA LEU A 290 -17.47 -17.02 -26.43
C LEU A 290 -18.04 -17.43 -27.79
N THR A 291 -17.45 -18.46 -28.40
CA THR A 291 -17.84 -18.91 -29.76
C THR A 291 -19.17 -19.65 -29.79
N THR A 292 -19.70 -20.04 -28.64
CA THR A 292 -21.02 -20.68 -28.50
C THR A 292 -22.16 -19.69 -28.39
N HIS A 293 -21.87 -18.39 -28.27
CA HIS A 293 -22.88 -17.35 -28.21
C HIS A 293 -23.71 -17.32 -29.52
N PRO A 294 -25.05 -17.19 -29.47
CA PRO A 294 -25.90 -17.25 -30.67
C PRO A 294 -25.53 -16.22 -31.76
N GLU A 295 -25.04 -15.05 -31.36
CA GLU A 295 -24.62 -13.99 -32.28
C GLU A 295 -23.18 -14.12 -32.80
N TRP A 296 -22.41 -15.12 -32.34
CA TRP A 296 -21.00 -15.30 -32.73
C TRP A 296 -20.77 -15.29 -34.25
N PRO A 297 -21.56 -15.98 -35.10
CA PRO A 297 -21.35 -15.96 -36.56
C PRO A 297 -21.46 -14.57 -37.20
N THR A 298 -22.25 -13.68 -36.59
CA THR A 298 -22.38 -12.28 -37.02
C THR A 298 -21.18 -11.47 -36.53
N VAL A 299 -20.81 -11.65 -35.26
CA VAL A 299 -19.78 -10.85 -34.60
C VAL A 299 -18.39 -11.16 -35.14
N GLU A 300 -18.05 -12.44 -35.36
CA GLU A 300 -16.74 -12.86 -35.89
C GLU A 300 -16.45 -12.26 -37.28
N ARG A 301 -17.50 -11.82 -37.99
CA ARG A 301 -17.43 -11.24 -39.35
C ARG A 301 -17.76 -9.75 -39.34
N SER A 302 -17.50 -9.05 -38.26
CA SER A 302 -17.89 -7.65 -38.14
C SER A 302 -16.96 -6.85 -37.23
N PRO A 303 -16.97 -5.51 -37.31
CA PRO A 303 -16.21 -4.68 -36.39
C PRO A 303 -16.64 -4.80 -34.93
N LEU A 304 -17.79 -5.41 -34.64
CA LEU A 304 -18.22 -5.67 -33.25
C LEU A 304 -17.24 -6.56 -32.50
N LEU A 305 -16.53 -7.48 -33.16
CA LEU A 305 -15.50 -8.27 -32.49
C LEU A 305 -14.41 -7.38 -31.88
N VAL A 306 -14.01 -6.33 -32.59
CA VAL A 306 -12.99 -5.39 -32.13
C VAL A 306 -13.56 -4.49 -31.02
N ASP A 307 -14.80 -4.02 -31.15
CA ASP A 307 -15.45 -3.21 -30.11
C ASP A 307 -15.65 -3.97 -28.80
N TYR A 308 -16.13 -5.22 -28.86
CA TYR A 308 -16.26 -6.06 -27.68
C TYR A 308 -14.89 -6.39 -27.08
N THR A 309 -13.86 -6.57 -27.91
CA THR A 309 -12.49 -6.71 -27.39
C THR A 309 -12.09 -5.46 -26.59
N LYS A 310 -12.35 -4.27 -27.12
CA LYS A 310 -12.07 -3.00 -26.43
C LYS A 310 -12.89 -2.84 -25.14
N HIS A 311 -14.13 -3.32 -25.12
CA HIS A 311 -14.93 -3.37 -23.90
C HIS A 311 -14.27 -4.24 -22.83
N GLU A 312 -13.88 -5.48 -23.15
CA GLU A 312 -13.22 -6.36 -22.16
C GLU A 312 -11.84 -5.83 -21.72
N LEU A 313 -11.11 -5.19 -22.63
CA LEU A 313 -9.88 -4.48 -22.30
C LEU A 313 -10.12 -3.29 -21.36
N ALA A 314 -11.27 -2.63 -21.45
CA ALA A 314 -11.64 -1.56 -20.51
C ALA A 314 -11.87 -2.11 -19.09
N HIS A 315 -12.50 -3.28 -18.92
CA HIS A 315 -12.58 -3.95 -17.61
C HIS A 315 -11.19 -4.17 -17.01
N ARG A 316 -10.24 -4.69 -17.81
CA ARG A 316 -8.84 -4.84 -17.38
C ARG A 316 -8.19 -3.51 -17.01
N SER A 317 -8.41 -2.48 -17.81
CA SER A 317 -7.80 -1.17 -17.63
C SER A 317 -8.29 -0.51 -16.33
N ILE A 318 -9.61 -0.54 -16.10
CA ILE A 318 -10.24 -0.12 -14.83
C ILE A 318 -9.64 -0.90 -13.65
N MET A 319 -9.44 -2.22 -13.79
CA MET A 319 -8.81 -3.04 -12.75
C MET A 319 -7.35 -2.66 -12.48
N ILE A 320 -6.55 -2.29 -13.49
CA ILE A 320 -5.18 -1.82 -13.26
C ILE A 320 -5.17 -0.42 -12.63
N VAL A 321 -6.13 0.44 -12.96
CA VAL A 321 -6.18 1.78 -12.37
C VAL A 321 -6.71 1.76 -10.94
N CYS A 322 -7.77 0.98 -10.68
CA CYS A 322 -8.50 0.97 -9.40
C CYS A 322 -8.27 -0.25 -8.54
N GLY A 323 -7.50 -1.23 -9.02
CA GLY A 323 -7.30 -2.49 -8.31
C GLY A 323 -8.53 -3.43 -8.29
N THR A 324 -9.58 -3.12 -9.05
CA THR A 324 -10.83 -3.90 -9.19
C THR A 324 -11.54 -3.54 -10.49
N THR A 325 -12.30 -4.46 -11.09
CA THR A 325 -13.16 -4.19 -12.26
C THR A 325 -14.41 -3.40 -11.89
N GLU A 326 -14.78 -3.39 -10.60
CA GLU A 326 -16.00 -2.76 -10.07
C GLU A 326 -15.64 -1.72 -9.00
N PRO A 327 -15.04 -0.57 -9.38
CA PRO A 327 -14.71 0.47 -8.41
C PRO A 327 -15.98 1.10 -7.81
N GLU A 328 -15.90 1.57 -6.56
CA GLU A 328 -17.06 2.10 -5.82
C GLU A 328 -17.76 3.24 -6.57
N ILE A 329 -16.99 4.10 -7.24
CA ILE A 329 -17.51 5.22 -8.05
C ILE A 329 -18.42 4.76 -9.21
N ALA A 330 -18.28 3.53 -9.69
CA ALA A 330 -19.14 2.97 -10.73
C ALA A 330 -20.50 2.50 -10.20
N ALA A 331 -20.64 2.29 -8.88
CA ALA A 331 -21.84 1.78 -8.23
C ALA A 331 -22.45 0.58 -8.99
N ASN A 332 -23.72 0.65 -9.39
CA ASN A 332 -24.40 -0.39 -10.16
C ASN A 332 -24.29 -0.21 -11.68
N ARG A 333 -23.35 0.60 -12.17
CA ARG A 333 -23.21 1.00 -13.57
C ARG A 333 -21.93 0.48 -14.24
N THR A 334 -21.33 -0.59 -13.70
CA THR A 334 -20.05 -1.15 -14.17
C THR A 334 -20.00 -1.27 -15.69
N GLU A 335 -20.95 -1.96 -16.32
CA GLU A 335 -20.93 -2.20 -17.77
C GLU A 335 -21.08 -0.91 -18.61
N ALA A 336 -21.95 0.01 -18.20
CA ALA A 336 -22.08 1.31 -18.85
C ALA A 336 -20.80 2.15 -18.74
N VAL A 337 -20.14 2.13 -17.56
CA VAL A 337 -18.86 2.79 -17.34
C VAL A 337 -17.76 2.14 -18.18
N THR A 338 -17.71 0.81 -18.25
CA THR A 338 -16.76 0.07 -19.09
C THR A 338 -16.95 0.41 -20.58
N ASN A 339 -18.19 0.47 -21.06
CA ASN A 339 -18.49 0.94 -22.42
C ASN A 339 -18.01 2.37 -22.66
N SER A 340 -18.30 3.29 -21.73
CA SER A 340 -17.84 4.68 -21.78
C SER A 340 -16.31 4.76 -21.83
N TYR A 341 -15.61 3.95 -21.02
CA TYR A 341 -14.15 3.86 -20.99
C TYR A 341 -13.58 3.35 -22.32
N ALA A 342 -14.15 2.26 -22.86
CA ALA A 342 -13.73 1.68 -24.13
C ALA A 342 -13.89 2.66 -25.29
N VAL A 343 -14.97 3.45 -25.30
CA VAL A 343 -15.19 4.51 -26.31
C VAL A 343 -14.19 5.64 -26.15
N GLN A 344 -13.99 6.15 -24.94
CA GLN A 344 -13.16 7.34 -24.70
C GLN A 344 -11.66 7.08 -24.85
N PHE A 345 -11.17 5.95 -24.35
CA PHE A 345 -9.73 5.71 -24.20
C PHE A 345 -9.19 4.61 -25.12
N LEU A 346 -10.02 3.66 -25.54
CA LEU A 346 -9.62 2.58 -26.44
C LEU A 346 -10.13 2.77 -27.87
N GLY A 347 -10.92 3.80 -28.15
CA GLY A 347 -11.43 4.11 -29.49
C GLY A 347 -12.46 3.11 -30.02
N ALA A 348 -13.29 2.55 -29.15
CA ALA A 348 -14.44 1.75 -29.56
C ALA A 348 -15.53 2.63 -30.19
N SER A 349 -16.36 2.07 -31.08
CA SER A 349 -17.46 2.85 -31.68
C SER A 349 -18.68 2.92 -30.77
N ARG A 350 -18.99 4.13 -30.27
CA ARG A 350 -20.20 4.38 -29.47
C ARG A 350 -21.47 3.92 -30.18
N GLU A 351 -21.61 4.26 -31.46
CA GLU A 351 -22.82 3.98 -32.24
C GLU A 351 -23.02 2.47 -32.44
N ARG A 352 -21.94 1.72 -32.75
CA ARG A 352 -22.04 0.27 -32.97
C ARG A 352 -22.36 -0.46 -31.67
N ILE A 353 -21.67 -0.14 -30.58
CA ILE A 353 -21.92 -0.75 -29.26
C ILE A 353 -23.34 -0.43 -28.79
N ALA A 354 -23.76 0.83 -28.85
CA ALA A 354 -25.11 1.22 -28.42
C ALA A 354 -26.20 0.56 -29.28
N GLY A 355 -25.93 0.37 -30.58
CA GLY A 355 -26.82 -0.34 -31.49
C GLY A 355 -26.92 -1.84 -31.18
N SER A 356 -25.80 -2.52 -30.93
CA SER A 356 -25.80 -3.96 -30.65
C SER A 356 -26.33 -4.31 -29.27
N GLN A 357 -26.22 -3.39 -28.30
CA GLN A 357 -26.69 -3.58 -26.92
C GLN A 357 -28.01 -2.84 -26.65
N GLN A 358 -28.75 -2.49 -27.70
CA GLN A 358 -30.02 -1.77 -27.55
C GLN A 358 -31.01 -2.57 -26.68
N GLY A 359 -31.54 -1.91 -25.65
CA GLY A 359 -32.47 -2.53 -24.69
C GLY A 359 -31.80 -3.14 -23.46
N LEU A 360 -30.46 -3.22 -23.41
CA LEU A 360 -29.71 -3.66 -22.25
C LEU A 360 -29.36 -2.48 -21.34
N ALA A 361 -30.23 -2.20 -20.35
CA ALA A 361 -30.11 -1.03 -19.48
C ALA A 361 -28.76 -0.95 -18.73
N ALA A 362 -28.17 -2.08 -18.37
CA ALA A 362 -26.87 -2.14 -17.69
C ALA A 362 -25.70 -1.58 -18.52
N TYR A 363 -25.80 -1.67 -19.85
CA TYR A 363 -24.76 -1.28 -20.80
C TYR A 363 -24.95 0.13 -21.39
N ALA A 364 -26.08 0.79 -21.06
CA ALA A 364 -26.45 2.06 -21.65
C ALA A 364 -25.51 3.19 -21.18
N MET A 365 -24.68 3.68 -22.10
CA MET A 365 -23.82 4.85 -21.87
C MET A 365 -24.63 6.14 -21.80
N ASP A 366 -24.26 7.01 -20.87
CA ASP A 366 -24.75 8.38 -20.76
C ASP A 366 -23.65 9.32 -20.25
N ALA A 367 -23.99 10.60 -20.07
CA ALA A 367 -23.04 11.60 -19.60
C ALA A 367 -22.46 11.27 -18.20
N GLN A 368 -23.20 10.54 -17.35
CA GLN A 368 -22.74 10.15 -16.04
C GLN A 368 -21.71 9.03 -16.14
N SER A 369 -21.99 7.96 -16.91
CA SER A 369 -20.99 6.90 -17.12
C SER A 369 -19.75 7.44 -17.81
N ASP A 370 -19.89 8.45 -18.68
CA ASP A 370 -18.77 9.12 -19.33
C ASP A 370 -17.87 9.88 -18.34
N GLN A 371 -18.47 10.61 -17.40
CA GLN A 371 -17.74 11.33 -16.35
C GLN A 371 -17.07 10.37 -15.36
N ILE A 372 -17.73 9.26 -15.02
CA ILE A 372 -17.15 8.25 -14.14
C ILE A 372 -15.96 7.57 -14.82
N ALA A 373 -16.07 7.20 -16.10
CA ALA A 373 -14.96 6.61 -16.85
C ALA A 373 -13.74 7.54 -16.89
N GLN A 374 -13.96 8.84 -17.12
CA GLN A 374 -12.89 9.85 -17.07
C GLN A 374 -12.28 10.00 -15.67
N SER A 375 -13.09 9.94 -14.62
CA SER A 375 -12.62 9.99 -13.23
C SER A 375 -11.75 8.78 -12.90
N ILE A 376 -12.17 7.58 -13.32
CA ILE A 376 -11.40 6.34 -13.18
C ILE A 376 -10.09 6.45 -13.93
N HIS A 377 -10.09 6.88 -15.20
CA HIS A 377 -8.85 7.07 -15.98
C HIS A 377 -7.90 8.08 -15.31
N ASN A 378 -8.41 9.05 -14.56
CA ASN A 378 -7.58 9.97 -13.77
C ASN A 378 -7.15 9.43 -12.39
N GLY A 379 -7.45 8.16 -12.07
CA GLY A 379 -7.10 7.52 -10.81
C GLY A 379 -8.10 7.71 -9.66
N THR A 380 -9.30 8.23 -9.94
CA THR A 380 -10.36 8.39 -8.92
C THR A 380 -11.33 7.20 -8.97
N CYS A 381 -11.30 6.37 -7.92
CA CYS A 381 -11.99 5.07 -7.89
C CYS A 381 -13.10 4.95 -6.84
N ALA A 382 -13.28 5.98 -6.01
CA ALA A 382 -14.30 6.06 -4.96
C ALA A 382 -15.02 7.41 -4.98
#